data_AF-A0A6A8AL61-F1
#
_entry.id   AF-A0A6A8AL61-F1
#
_cell.length_a   1.000
_cell.length_b   1.000
_cell.length_c   1.000
_cell.angle_alpha   90.00
_cell.angle_beta   90.00
_cell.angle_gamma   90.00
#
_symmetry.space_group_name_H-M   'P 1'
#
loop_
_entity.id
_entity.type
_entity.pdbx_description
1 polymer ?
#
loop_
_entity_poly.entity_id
_entity_poly.type
_entity_poly.pdbx_seq_one_letter_code
_entity_poly.pdbx_strand_id
1 'polypeptide(L)'
;MKWKLICGIPKTSNEAKEIISMTDVPIGPDTLARSSRAGHIYAIKTKSKLYGRERSVVVYTNRERGVKEADARNEALAIVGKELDELSEKWKDKSEKHLHSKIKSILNSWSNFIDARVSRKKEGARIVWSYKKQELKLAERTDGKWLILSTDETLDANGAVNEYLEKDFIEKVFRVLKTQEEVEPVRHRLEHRVRAYLFVCMLAYRLLSVLQWKLKEASGKEDSWERADTLLQALGRVERVEVTFGNETKTWYLNVTKAITDSLKEIDMKELLKEETRLVNSLKM
;
A
#
# COMPACT_ATOMS: atom_id res chain seq x y z
N MET A 1 -9.31 -11.87 30.24
CA MET A 1 -8.36 -11.54 29.16
C MET A 1 -8.52 -10.08 28.77
N LYS A 2 -7.46 -9.27 28.84
CA LYS A 2 -7.46 -7.94 28.20
C LYS A 2 -7.20 -8.13 26.70
N TRP A 3 -8.00 -7.50 25.86
CA TRP A 3 -7.81 -7.55 24.41
C TRP A 3 -6.50 -6.84 24.05
N LYS A 4 -5.69 -7.47 23.20
CA LYS A 4 -4.47 -6.88 22.63
C LYS A 4 -4.87 -6.15 21.34
N LEU A 5 -4.59 -4.86 21.26
CA LEU A 5 -4.94 -3.99 20.15
C LEU A 5 -3.69 -3.65 19.35
N ILE A 6 -3.79 -3.75 18.03
CA ILE A 6 -2.83 -3.21 17.08
C ILE A 6 -3.53 -2.32 16.04
N CYS A 7 -3.06 -1.08 15.91
CA CYS A 7 -3.64 -0.12 14.98
C CYS A 7 -2.64 0.89 14.44
N GLY A 8 -2.83 1.28 13.18
CA GLY A 8 -2.10 2.38 12.57
C GLY A 8 -2.69 3.70 13.04
N ILE A 9 -1.81 4.64 13.37
CA ILE A 9 -2.20 5.98 13.80
C ILE A 9 -2.11 6.92 12.60
N PRO A 10 -3.19 7.65 12.26
CA PRO A 10 -3.20 8.50 11.09
C PRO A 10 -2.28 9.71 11.28
N LYS A 11 -1.57 10.08 10.20
CA LYS A 11 -0.73 11.28 10.14
C LYS A 11 -1.54 12.59 10.22
N THR A 12 -2.86 12.55 10.37
CA THR A 12 -3.67 13.74 10.66
C THR A 12 -3.55 14.19 12.11
N SER A 13 -3.15 13.30 13.03
CA SER A 13 -2.87 13.65 14.43
C SER A 13 -1.54 14.40 14.55
N ASN A 14 -1.55 15.54 15.24
CA ASN A 14 -0.34 16.32 15.52
C ASN A 14 0.66 15.53 16.37
N GLU A 15 0.19 14.80 17.39
CA GLU A 15 1.02 13.93 18.22
C GLU A 15 1.71 12.85 17.35
N ALA A 16 0.99 12.27 16.38
CA ALA A 16 1.55 11.27 15.50
C ALA A 16 2.63 11.84 14.58
N LYS A 17 2.40 13.03 14.00
CA LYS A 17 3.41 13.72 13.18
C LYS A 17 4.66 14.03 13.99
N GLU A 18 4.49 14.53 15.21
CA GLU A 18 5.59 14.86 16.11
C GLU A 18 6.43 13.62 16.42
N ILE A 19 5.79 12.53 16.88
CA ILE A 19 6.46 11.26 17.16
C ILE A 19 7.23 10.76 15.93
N ILE A 20 6.58 10.72 14.76
CA ILE A 20 7.21 10.27 13.52
C ILE A 20 8.42 11.14 13.15
N SER A 21 8.29 12.47 13.29
CA SER A 21 9.33 13.43 12.92
C SER A 21 10.56 13.39 13.84
N MET A 22 10.36 13.08 15.12
CA MET A 22 11.42 12.99 16.13
C MET A 22 12.08 11.62 16.17
N THR A 23 11.39 10.59 15.68
CA THR A 23 11.88 9.22 15.70
C THR A 23 12.70 8.93 14.45
N ASP A 24 13.99 8.66 14.64
CA ASP A 24 14.85 8.16 13.58
C ASP A 24 14.76 6.63 13.50
N VAL A 25 14.61 6.10 12.29
CA VAL A 25 14.50 4.65 12.05
C VAL A 25 15.71 4.28 11.19
N PRO A 26 16.80 3.77 11.80
CA PRO A 26 18.00 3.40 11.05
C PRO A 26 17.67 2.38 9.96
N ILE A 27 18.31 2.50 8.80
CA ILE A 27 18.21 1.53 7.70
C ILE A 27 19.35 0.54 7.90
N GLY A 28 19.08 -0.57 8.58
CA GLY A 28 20.08 -1.58 8.91
C GLY A 28 19.47 -2.97 9.09
N PRO A 29 20.31 -4.01 9.21
CA PRO A 29 19.84 -5.38 9.39
C PRO A 29 19.03 -5.55 10.69
N ASP A 30 19.42 -4.86 11.76
CA ASP A 30 18.78 -4.99 13.08
C ASP A 30 17.38 -4.38 13.14
N THR A 31 17.07 -3.45 12.23
CA THR A 31 15.79 -2.76 12.15
C THR A 31 14.93 -3.26 10.99
N LEU A 32 15.45 -4.15 10.13
CA LEU A 32 14.71 -4.68 8.99
C LEU A 32 13.56 -5.56 9.49
N ALA A 33 12.33 -5.08 9.28
CA ALA A 33 11.11 -5.78 9.70
C ALA A 33 10.56 -6.68 8.59
N ARG A 34 10.60 -6.20 7.34
CA ARG A 34 10.00 -6.91 6.21
C ARG A 34 10.62 -6.48 4.89
N SER A 35 10.80 -7.44 3.99
CA SER A 35 11.23 -7.21 2.60
C SER A 35 10.17 -7.73 1.65
N SER A 36 9.70 -6.87 0.74
CA SER A 36 8.59 -7.16 -0.16
C SER A 36 8.82 -6.61 -1.56
N ARG A 37 7.94 -6.97 -2.51
CA ARG A 37 7.86 -6.28 -3.81
C ARG A 37 7.54 -4.79 -3.68
N ALA A 38 6.86 -4.40 -2.61
CA ALA A 38 6.50 -3.00 -2.34
C ALA A 38 7.62 -2.21 -1.65
N GLY A 39 8.77 -2.85 -1.38
CA GLY A 39 9.94 -2.24 -0.76
C GLY A 39 10.35 -2.89 0.56
N HIS A 40 11.36 -2.30 1.16
CA HIS A 40 11.98 -2.69 2.42
C HIS A 40 11.43 -1.83 3.56
N ILE A 41 10.96 -2.50 4.59
CA ILE A 41 10.36 -1.89 5.76
C ILE A 41 11.28 -2.08 6.95
N TYR A 42 11.62 -0.97 7.60
CA TYR A 42 12.43 -0.93 8.81
C TYR A 42 11.59 -0.40 9.96
N ALA A 43 11.78 -0.89 11.18
CA ALA A 43 10.95 -0.56 12.31
C ALA A 43 11.74 -0.44 13.61
N ILE A 44 11.31 0.47 14.48
CA ILE A 44 11.74 0.52 15.87
C ILE A 44 10.57 0.69 16.82
N LYS A 45 10.70 0.09 18.01
CA LYS A 45 9.74 0.22 19.09
C LYS A 45 10.25 1.29 20.06
N THR A 46 9.38 2.22 20.43
CA THR A 46 9.68 3.29 21.37
C THR A 46 8.52 3.53 22.33
N LYS A 47 8.74 4.35 23.35
CA LYS A 47 7.68 4.87 24.22
C LYS A 47 7.48 6.35 23.91
N SER A 48 6.24 6.74 23.73
CA SER A 48 5.90 8.14 23.43
C SER A 48 4.53 8.49 23.99
N LYS A 49 4.30 9.78 24.23
CA LYS A 49 3.01 10.28 24.67
C LYS A 49 2.05 10.30 23.48
N LEU A 50 1.03 9.45 23.53
CA LEU A 50 -0.02 9.35 22.51
C LEU A 50 -1.39 9.31 23.20
N TYR A 51 -2.27 10.21 22.78
CA TYR A 51 -3.59 10.47 23.39
C TYR A 51 -3.49 10.76 24.89
N GLY A 52 -2.55 11.65 25.25
CA GLY A 52 -2.34 12.10 26.63
C GLY A 52 -1.72 11.07 27.57
N ARG A 53 -1.39 9.85 27.12
CA ARG A 53 -0.76 8.80 27.93
C ARG A 53 0.54 8.32 27.32
N GLU A 54 1.47 7.90 28.15
CA GLU A 54 2.67 7.21 27.66
C GLU A 54 2.29 5.82 27.16
N ARG A 55 2.64 5.51 25.91
CA ARG A 55 2.29 4.27 25.24
C ARG A 55 3.50 3.71 24.50
N SER A 56 3.56 2.39 24.41
CA SER A 56 4.47 1.74 23.48
C SER A 56 3.94 1.90 22.06
N VAL A 57 4.77 2.44 21.18
CA VAL A 57 4.46 2.66 19.78
C VAL A 57 5.59 2.13 18.92
N VAL A 58 5.28 1.78 17.69
CA VAL A 58 6.25 1.32 16.70
C VAL A 58 6.24 2.30 15.54
N VAL A 59 7.42 2.86 15.24
CA VAL A 59 7.61 3.71 14.05
C VAL A 59 8.28 2.85 13.01
N TYR A 60 7.67 2.75 11.83
CA TYR A 60 8.25 2.03 10.71
C TYR A 60 8.41 2.94 9.50
N THR A 61 9.41 2.65 8.67
CA THR A 61 9.67 3.34 7.42
C THR A 61 9.72 2.37 6.25
N ASN A 62 9.08 2.70 5.14
CA ASN A 62 9.26 2.02 3.85
C ASN A 62 10.14 2.91 2.99
N ARG A 63 11.38 2.46 2.75
CA ARG A 63 12.41 3.26 2.08
C ARG A 63 11.99 3.70 0.68
N GLU A 64 11.52 2.77 -0.12
CA GLU A 64 11.14 3.00 -1.52
C GLU A 64 9.93 3.94 -1.61
N ARG A 65 8.96 3.77 -0.72
CA ARG A 65 7.81 4.68 -0.64
C ARG A 65 8.21 6.07 -0.17
N GLY A 66 9.16 6.18 0.76
CA GLY A 66 9.72 7.47 1.18
C GLY A 66 10.38 8.22 0.03
N VAL A 67 11.20 7.53 -0.77
CA VAL A 67 11.81 8.12 -1.98
C VAL A 67 10.73 8.60 -2.96
N LYS A 68 9.74 7.76 -3.26
CA LYS A 68 8.64 8.14 -4.16
C LYS A 68 7.83 9.34 -3.66
N GLU A 69 7.53 9.41 -2.36
CA GLU A 69 6.80 10.53 -1.75
C GLU A 69 7.63 11.83 -1.81
N ALA A 70 8.94 11.74 -1.56
CA ALA A 70 9.85 12.87 -1.66
C ALA A 70 9.99 13.39 -3.10
N ASP A 71 10.19 12.49 -4.06
CA ASP A 71 10.34 12.83 -5.48
C ASP A 71 9.07 13.48 -6.03
N ALA A 72 7.89 12.90 -5.74
CA ALA A 72 6.60 13.46 -6.16
C ALA A 72 6.37 14.86 -5.59
N ARG A 73 6.76 15.10 -4.32
CA ARG A 73 6.72 16.45 -3.73
C ARG A 73 7.66 17.39 -4.46
N ASN A 74 8.92 17.00 -4.66
CA ASN A 74 9.94 17.85 -5.26
C ASN A 74 9.58 18.22 -6.71
N GLU A 75 9.05 17.27 -7.48
CA GLU A 75 8.56 17.50 -8.84
C GLU A 75 7.41 18.50 -8.85
N ALA A 76 6.40 18.31 -8.00
CA ALA A 76 5.27 19.22 -7.90
C ALA A 76 5.70 20.64 -7.50
N LEU A 77 6.60 20.76 -6.53
CA LEU A 77 7.13 22.07 -6.10
C LEU A 77 7.96 22.74 -7.19
N ALA A 78 8.73 21.98 -7.97
CA ALA A 78 9.48 22.51 -9.11
C ALA A 78 8.55 23.04 -10.21
N ILE A 79 7.44 22.35 -10.50
CA ILE A 79 6.41 22.81 -11.44
C ILE A 79 5.79 24.12 -10.94
N VAL A 80 5.37 24.16 -9.67
CA VAL A 80 4.79 25.37 -9.06
C VAL A 80 5.78 26.55 -9.10
N GLY A 81 7.06 26.29 -8.83
CA GLY A 81 8.12 27.29 -8.94
C GLY A 81 8.23 27.89 -10.35
N LYS A 82 8.25 27.03 -11.38
CA LYS A 82 8.27 27.48 -12.79
C LYS A 82 7.04 28.31 -13.15
N GLU A 83 5.85 27.90 -12.70
CA GLU A 83 4.62 28.67 -12.95
C GLU A 83 4.66 30.07 -12.29
N LEU A 84 5.24 30.18 -11.10
CA LEU A 84 5.41 31.47 -10.41
C LEU A 84 6.43 32.36 -11.13
N ASP A 85 7.52 31.78 -11.64
CA ASP A 85 8.51 32.51 -12.45
C ASP A 85 7.90 33.01 -13.76
N GLU A 86 7.18 32.16 -14.50
CA GLU A 86 6.47 32.56 -15.71
C GLU A 86 5.41 33.65 -15.45
N LEU A 87 4.68 33.54 -14.33
CA LEU A 87 3.71 34.56 -13.93
C LEU A 87 4.41 35.90 -13.63
N SER A 88 5.58 35.86 -12.99
CA SER A 88 6.39 37.04 -12.68
C SER A 88 6.89 37.75 -13.96
N GLU A 89 7.24 36.98 -15.00
CA GLU A 89 7.67 37.52 -16.29
C GLU A 89 6.52 38.12 -17.10
N LYS A 90 5.41 37.37 -17.22
CA LYS A 90 4.30 37.72 -18.12
C LYS A 90 3.41 38.84 -17.57
N TRP A 91 3.28 38.99 -16.25
CA TRP A 91 2.22 39.82 -15.63
C TRP A 91 2.77 41.01 -14.82
N LYS A 92 3.68 41.79 -15.42
CA LYS A 92 4.27 43.00 -14.80
C LYS A 92 3.27 44.17 -14.61
N ASP A 93 2.26 44.25 -15.48
CA ASP A 93 1.33 45.39 -15.56
C ASP A 93 -0.08 45.09 -15.02
N LYS A 94 -0.28 43.95 -14.37
CA LYS A 94 -1.59 43.53 -13.87
C LYS A 94 -1.86 44.02 -12.45
N SER A 95 -3.14 44.18 -12.12
CA SER A 95 -3.60 44.54 -10.78
C SER A 95 -3.22 43.48 -9.73
N GLU A 96 -2.78 43.94 -8.55
CA GLU A 96 -2.40 43.08 -7.41
C GLU A 96 -3.48 42.06 -7.05
N LYS A 97 -4.77 42.43 -7.14
CA LYS A 97 -5.88 41.52 -6.84
C LYS A 97 -5.87 40.29 -7.75
N HIS A 98 -5.53 40.46 -9.03
CA HIS A 98 -5.44 39.37 -9.99
C HIS A 98 -4.20 38.51 -9.74
N LEU A 99 -3.06 39.13 -9.40
CA LEU A 99 -1.83 38.42 -9.04
C LEU A 99 -2.04 37.56 -7.79
N HIS A 100 -2.63 38.10 -6.73
CA HIS A 100 -2.92 37.34 -5.51
C HIS A 100 -3.88 36.17 -5.76
N SER A 101 -4.93 36.39 -6.56
CA SER A 101 -5.86 35.32 -6.93
C SER A 101 -5.16 34.21 -7.71
N LYS A 102 -4.28 34.57 -8.65
CA LYS A 102 -3.57 33.59 -9.48
C LYS A 102 -2.49 32.86 -8.69
N ILE A 103 -1.72 33.55 -7.84
CA ILE A 103 -0.77 32.93 -6.91
C ILE A 103 -1.50 31.91 -6.02
N LYS A 104 -2.66 32.27 -5.44
CA LYS A 104 -3.45 31.33 -4.63
C LYS A 104 -3.89 30.10 -5.42
N SER A 105 -4.27 30.29 -6.69
CA SER A 105 -4.65 29.19 -7.59
C SER A 105 -3.47 28.28 -7.95
N ILE A 106 -2.28 28.84 -8.16
CA ILE A 106 -1.05 28.10 -8.49
C ILE A 106 -0.57 27.31 -7.26
N LEU A 107 -0.52 27.97 -6.10
CA LEU A 107 -0.07 27.34 -4.86
C LEU A 107 -1.00 26.21 -4.44
N ASN A 108 -2.32 26.38 -4.52
CA ASN A 108 -3.33 25.38 -4.15
C ASN A 108 -2.96 24.60 -2.86
N SER A 109 -2.75 23.29 -2.93
CA SER A 109 -2.37 22.41 -1.81
C SER A 109 -0.92 22.58 -1.33
N TRP A 110 -0.08 23.29 -2.07
CA TRP A 110 1.36 23.48 -1.82
C TRP A 110 1.69 24.79 -1.07
N SER A 111 0.68 25.55 -0.62
CA SER A 111 0.87 26.81 0.13
C SER A 111 1.70 26.65 1.41
N ASN A 112 1.73 25.44 1.98
CA ASN A 112 2.51 25.14 3.18
C ASN A 112 4.02 25.09 2.90
N PHE A 113 4.45 24.90 1.65
CA PHE A 113 5.85 24.74 1.27
C PHE A 113 6.45 25.96 0.59
N ILE A 114 5.63 26.90 0.14
CA ILE A 114 6.08 28.08 -0.60
C ILE A 114 5.55 29.34 0.08
N ASP A 115 6.41 30.34 0.21
CA ASP A 115 6.02 31.71 0.52
C ASP A 115 6.10 32.51 -0.78
N ALA A 116 4.99 33.07 -1.23
CA ALA A 116 4.91 33.88 -2.45
C ALA A 116 4.18 35.19 -2.13
N ARG A 117 4.82 36.31 -2.43
CA ARG A 117 4.32 37.65 -2.14
C ARG A 117 4.50 38.57 -3.34
N VAL A 118 3.64 39.58 -3.43
CA VAL A 118 3.77 40.65 -4.43
C VAL A 118 4.56 41.79 -3.79
N SER A 119 5.69 42.15 -4.38
CA SER A 119 6.52 43.29 -3.97
C SER A 119 6.36 44.43 -4.96
N ARG A 120 6.10 45.64 -4.45
CA ARG A 120 6.07 46.85 -5.27
C ARG A 120 7.43 47.52 -5.29
N LYS A 121 8.07 47.61 -6.46
CA LYS A 121 9.23 48.48 -6.69
C LYS A 121 8.85 49.61 -7.65
N LYS A 122 9.73 50.61 -7.80
CA LYS A 122 9.54 51.74 -8.73
C LYS A 122 9.32 51.31 -10.20
N GLU A 123 9.62 50.06 -10.55
CA GLU A 123 9.55 49.46 -11.89
C GLU A 123 8.32 48.53 -12.10
N GLY A 124 7.35 48.50 -11.17
CA GLY A 124 6.13 47.68 -11.29
C GLY A 124 5.97 46.62 -10.19
N ALA A 125 4.88 45.85 -10.27
CA ALA A 125 4.60 44.74 -9.35
C ALA A 125 5.43 43.51 -9.75
N ARG A 126 6.20 42.96 -8.81
CA ARG A 126 6.98 41.72 -9.01
C ARG A 126 6.57 40.65 -8.02
N ILE A 127 6.51 39.41 -8.47
CA ILE A 127 6.30 38.27 -7.59
C ILE A 127 7.66 37.88 -7.01
N VAL A 128 7.73 37.81 -5.70
CA VAL A 128 8.88 37.30 -4.96
C VAL A 128 8.42 36.05 -4.23
N TRP A 129 9.09 34.93 -4.48
CA TRP A 129 8.74 33.67 -3.85
C TRP A 129 9.98 32.90 -3.38
N SER A 130 9.78 32.02 -2.41
CA SER A 130 10.83 31.14 -1.88
C SER A 130 10.25 29.88 -1.27
N TYR A 131 11.04 28.81 -1.24
CA TYR A 131 10.68 27.59 -0.52
C TYR A 131 10.84 27.76 0.99
N LYS A 132 9.84 27.32 1.75
CA LYS A 132 9.88 27.23 3.21
C LYS A 132 10.76 26.05 3.62
N LYS A 133 12.07 26.30 3.75
CA LYS A 133 13.08 25.26 4.05
C LYS A 133 12.78 24.44 5.31
N GLN A 134 12.18 25.04 6.34
CA GLN A 134 11.83 24.34 7.57
C GLN A 134 10.70 23.32 7.34
N GLU A 135 9.65 23.72 6.62
CA GLU A 135 8.51 22.85 6.29
C GLU A 135 8.93 21.68 5.38
N LEU A 136 9.87 21.93 4.45
CA LEU A 136 10.46 20.88 3.64
C LEU A 136 11.22 19.86 4.49
N LYS A 137 12.09 20.32 5.40
CA LYS A 137 12.81 19.43 6.32
C LYS A 137 11.88 18.63 7.22
N LEU A 138 10.77 19.22 7.66
CA LEU A 138 9.76 18.51 8.46
C LEU A 138 9.05 17.44 7.63
N ALA A 139 8.67 17.76 6.38
CA ALA A 139 8.08 16.77 5.48
C ALA A 139 9.05 15.61 5.18
N GLU A 140 10.31 15.91 4.85
CA GLU A 140 11.38 14.92 4.62
C GLU A 140 11.54 13.95 5.79
N ARG A 141 11.42 14.42 7.04
CA ARG A 141 11.49 13.56 8.23
C ARG A 141 10.33 12.58 8.37
N THR A 142 9.21 12.85 7.70
CA THR A 142 7.97 12.07 7.79
C THR A 142 7.68 11.24 6.54
N ASP A 143 8.42 11.45 5.46
CA ASP A 143 8.27 10.72 4.20
C ASP A 143 8.49 9.24 4.41
N GLY A 144 7.55 8.43 3.90
CA GLY A 144 7.65 6.99 4.00
C GLY A 144 7.68 6.45 5.43
N LYS A 145 7.38 7.24 6.47
CA LYS A 145 7.28 6.77 7.86
C LYS A 145 5.84 6.63 8.32
N TRP A 146 5.53 5.71 9.22
CA TRP A 146 4.20 5.55 9.82
C TRP A 146 4.33 5.16 11.30
N LEU A 147 3.21 5.29 12.02
CA LEU A 147 3.12 5.02 13.44
C LEU A 147 2.09 3.92 13.69
N ILE A 148 2.47 2.91 14.45
CA ILE A 148 1.61 1.83 14.93
C ILE A 148 1.53 1.94 16.46
N LEU A 149 0.31 1.84 16.99
CA LEU A 149 0.07 1.58 18.40
C LEU A 149 -0.15 0.08 18.58
N SER A 150 0.62 -0.52 19.49
CA SER A 150 0.37 -1.87 20.00
C SER A 150 0.19 -1.81 21.51
N THR A 151 -0.90 -2.39 22.02
CA THR A 151 -1.07 -2.60 23.47
C THR A 151 -0.48 -3.93 23.91
N ASP A 152 0.07 -4.71 22.99
CA ASP A 152 0.81 -5.91 23.32
C ASP A 152 2.28 -5.58 23.55
N GLU A 153 2.69 -5.59 24.82
CA GLU A 153 4.07 -5.29 25.18
C GLU A 153 5.04 -6.41 24.79
N THR A 154 4.56 -7.64 24.53
CA THR A 154 5.42 -8.76 24.16
C THR A 154 5.88 -8.72 22.70
N LEU A 155 5.20 -7.97 21.83
CA LEU A 155 5.60 -7.81 20.44
C LEU A 155 6.79 -6.87 20.32
N ASP A 156 7.82 -7.30 19.61
CA ASP A 156 8.90 -6.42 19.17
C ASP A 156 8.46 -5.55 17.98
N ALA A 157 9.38 -4.71 17.48
CA ALA A 157 9.06 -3.80 16.38
C ALA A 157 8.66 -4.57 15.10
N ASN A 158 9.36 -5.66 14.82
CA ASN A 158 9.17 -6.47 13.61
C ASN A 158 7.85 -7.22 13.65
N GLY A 159 7.56 -7.92 14.76
CA GLY A 159 6.30 -8.63 14.96
C GLY A 159 5.09 -7.68 14.90
N ALA A 160 5.19 -6.50 15.52
CA ALA A 160 4.11 -5.51 15.43
C ALA A 160 3.88 -5.00 13.99
N VAL A 161 4.94 -4.74 13.21
CA VAL A 161 4.79 -4.34 11.81
C VAL A 161 4.19 -5.47 10.97
N ASN A 162 4.65 -6.71 11.15
CA ASN A 162 4.11 -7.86 10.43
C ASN A 162 2.63 -8.05 10.75
N GLU A 163 2.25 -8.16 12.01
CA GLU A 163 0.84 -8.29 12.41
C GLU A 163 -0.05 -7.16 11.88
N TYR A 164 0.44 -5.92 11.93
CA TYR A 164 -0.31 -4.76 11.43
C TYR A 164 -0.52 -4.82 9.91
N LEU A 165 0.52 -5.16 9.14
CA LEU A 165 0.44 -5.23 7.69
C LEU A 165 -0.38 -6.43 7.21
N GLU A 166 -0.31 -7.57 7.92
CA GLU A 166 -1.17 -8.72 7.68
C GLU A 166 -2.64 -8.36 7.87
N LYS A 167 -2.97 -7.69 8.99
CA LYS A 167 -4.32 -7.18 9.24
C LYS A 167 -4.79 -6.22 8.14
N ASP A 168 -3.97 -5.25 7.74
CA ASP A 168 -4.31 -4.29 6.67
C ASP A 168 -4.52 -5.00 5.32
N PHE A 169 -3.76 -6.06 5.03
CA PHE A 169 -3.99 -6.87 3.85
C PHE A 169 -5.33 -7.61 3.92
N ILE A 170 -5.69 -8.22 5.06
CA ILE A 170 -7.00 -8.84 5.23
C ILE A 170 -8.12 -7.80 5.02
N GLU A 171 -7.99 -6.61 5.59
CA GLU A 171 -8.92 -5.49 5.37
C GLU A 171 -8.99 -5.09 3.90
N LYS A 172 -7.85 -5.07 3.19
CA LYS A 172 -7.78 -4.81 1.75
C LYS A 172 -8.39 -5.94 0.93
N VAL A 173 -8.17 -7.20 1.25
CA VAL A 173 -8.82 -8.35 0.57
C VAL A 173 -10.33 -8.25 0.75
N PHE A 174 -10.81 -8.03 1.98
CA PHE A 174 -12.23 -7.79 2.22
C PHE A 174 -12.75 -6.53 1.51
N ARG A 175 -11.92 -5.51 1.32
CA ARG A 175 -12.26 -4.32 0.54
C ARG A 175 -12.29 -4.62 -0.96
N VAL A 176 -11.30 -5.29 -1.51
CA VAL A 176 -11.21 -5.69 -2.92
C VAL A 176 -12.36 -6.61 -3.29
N LEU A 177 -12.66 -7.61 -2.44
CA LEU A 177 -13.86 -8.45 -2.57
C LEU A 177 -15.14 -7.61 -2.64
N LYS A 178 -15.17 -6.46 -1.96
CA LYS A 178 -16.28 -5.50 -2.00
C LYS A 178 -16.19 -4.47 -3.14
N THR A 179 -15.06 -4.31 -3.84
CA THR A 179 -14.79 -3.12 -4.67
C THR A 179 -14.16 -3.37 -6.05
N GLN A 180 -13.36 -4.41 -6.29
CA GLN A 180 -12.49 -4.52 -7.49
C GLN A 180 -12.59 -5.84 -8.29
N GLU A 181 -12.92 -6.96 -7.67
CA GLU A 181 -13.13 -8.24 -8.37
C GLU A 181 -14.54 -8.29 -8.98
N GLU A 182 -14.83 -7.56 -10.08
CA GLU A 182 -16.09 -7.59 -10.89
C GLU A 182 -17.46 -7.61 -10.15
N VAL A 183 -17.47 -7.55 -8.83
CA VAL A 183 -18.61 -7.37 -7.97
C VAL A 183 -18.60 -5.88 -7.72
N GLU A 184 -19.11 -5.15 -8.71
CA GLU A 184 -19.77 -3.86 -8.48
C GLU A 184 -20.43 -3.93 -7.10
N PRO A 185 -20.30 -2.96 -6.18
CA PRO A 185 -20.86 -3.07 -4.84
C PRO A 185 -22.35 -3.37 -4.96
N VAL A 186 -22.70 -4.67 -4.93
CA VAL A 186 -24.05 -5.09 -5.20
C VAL A 186 -24.74 -4.75 -3.92
N ARG A 187 -25.47 -3.64 -3.94
CA ARG A 187 -26.36 -3.27 -2.85
C ARG A 187 -27.46 -4.32 -2.83
N HIS A 188 -27.14 -5.47 -2.25
CA HIS A 188 -28.05 -6.56 -2.04
C HIS A 188 -29.10 -6.06 -1.06
N ARG A 189 -30.27 -5.69 -1.58
CA ARG A 189 -31.40 -5.22 -0.76
C ARG A 189 -32.13 -6.38 -0.08
N LEU A 190 -31.95 -7.60 -0.59
CA LEU A 190 -32.60 -8.81 -0.07
C LEU A 190 -31.61 -9.61 0.80
N GLU A 191 -32.06 -9.96 2.00
CA GLU A 191 -31.24 -10.60 3.03
C GLU A 191 -30.56 -11.89 2.55
N HIS A 192 -31.27 -12.76 1.81
CA HIS A 192 -30.71 -14.02 1.33
C HIS A 192 -29.51 -13.83 0.38
N ARG A 193 -29.50 -12.76 -0.43
CA ARG A 193 -28.38 -12.45 -1.32
C ARG A 193 -27.17 -11.95 -0.54
N VAL A 194 -27.40 -11.15 0.51
CA VAL A 194 -26.35 -10.74 1.46
C VAL A 194 -25.73 -11.96 2.12
N ARG A 195 -26.55 -12.90 2.60
CA ARG A 195 -26.07 -14.14 3.24
C ARG A 195 -25.24 -15.00 2.29
N ALA A 196 -25.70 -15.22 1.05
CA ALA A 196 -24.97 -15.98 0.05
C ALA A 196 -23.63 -15.32 -0.31
N TYR A 197 -23.62 -14.00 -0.50
CA TYR A 197 -22.40 -13.24 -0.78
C TYR A 197 -21.38 -13.34 0.37
N LEU A 198 -21.81 -13.11 1.61
CA LEU A 198 -20.96 -13.25 2.79
C LEU A 198 -20.40 -14.68 2.93
N PHE A 199 -21.21 -15.70 2.62
CA PHE A 199 -20.77 -17.08 2.63
C PHE A 199 -19.62 -17.32 1.65
N VAL A 200 -19.73 -16.87 0.39
CA VAL A 200 -18.67 -17.01 -0.61
C VAL A 200 -17.41 -16.24 -0.21
N CYS A 201 -17.55 -15.00 0.29
CA CYS A 201 -16.39 -14.23 0.79
C CYS A 201 -15.68 -14.94 1.95
N MET A 202 -16.44 -15.50 2.90
CA MET A 202 -15.86 -16.25 4.02
C MET A 202 -15.19 -17.54 3.56
N LEU A 203 -15.74 -18.22 2.55
CA LEU A 203 -15.12 -19.40 1.96
C LEU A 203 -13.79 -19.05 1.26
N ALA A 204 -13.79 -18.00 0.44
CA ALA A 204 -12.59 -17.51 -0.23
C ALA A 204 -11.50 -17.11 0.79
N TYR A 205 -11.89 -16.40 1.85
CA TYR A 205 -10.97 -16.05 2.95
C TYR A 205 -10.39 -17.29 3.63
N ARG A 206 -11.22 -18.31 3.93
CA ARG A 206 -10.73 -19.56 4.53
C ARG A 206 -9.74 -20.29 3.63
N LEU A 207 -10.00 -20.37 2.33
CA LEU A 207 -9.08 -20.98 1.36
C LEU A 207 -7.74 -20.22 1.31
N LEU A 208 -7.81 -18.89 1.30
CA LEU A 208 -6.62 -18.03 1.36
C LEU A 208 -5.82 -18.25 2.67
N SER A 209 -6.49 -18.34 3.81
CA SER A 209 -5.86 -18.65 5.09
C SER A 209 -5.17 -20.02 5.09
N VAL A 210 -5.80 -21.04 4.49
CA VAL A 210 -5.18 -22.37 4.35
C VAL A 210 -3.95 -22.32 3.47
N LEU A 211 -4.01 -21.59 2.34
CA LEU A 211 -2.85 -21.41 1.46
C LEU A 211 -1.66 -20.77 2.18
N GLN A 212 -1.92 -19.73 2.98
CA GLN A 212 -0.88 -19.06 3.76
C GLN A 212 -0.30 -19.93 4.85
N TRP A 213 -1.16 -20.67 5.54
CA TRP A 213 -0.72 -21.62 6.56
C TRP A 213 0.23 -22.65 5.94
N LYS A 214 -0.13 -23.24 4.79
CA LYS A 214 0.75 -24.17 4.06
C LYS A 214 2.08 -23.53 3.64
N LEU A 215 2.06 -22.31 3.11
CA LEU A 215 3.27 -21.59 2.70
C LEU A 215 4.18 -21.23 3.90
N LYS A 216 3.57 -20.87 5.03
CA LYS A 216 4.28 -20.59 6.28
C LYS A 216 4.93 -21.85 6.83
N GLU A 217 4.19 -22.95 6.89
CA GLU A 217 4.68 -24.25 7.36
C GLU A 217 5.85 -24.76 6.52
N ALA A 218 5.77 -24.63 5.20
CA ALA A 218 6.80 -25.14 4.29
C ALA A 218 8.11 -24.31 4.31
N SER A 219 8.03 -22.99 4.53
CA SER A 219 9.18 -22.10 4.44
C SER A 219 9.76 -21.63 5.77
N GLY A 220 8.97 -21.70 6.85
CA GLY A 220 9.29 -21.09 8.14
C GLY A 220 9.34 -19.55 8.12
N LYS A 221 8.93 -18.90 7.04
CA LYS A 221 8.99 -17.43 6.89
C LYS A 221 7.67 -16.76 7.27
N GLU A 222 7.76 -15.56 7.82
CA GLU A 222 6.61 -14.71 8.16
C GLU A 222 6.02 -13.95 6.97
N ASP A 223 6.60 -14.06 5.78
CA ASP A 223 6.14 -13.40 4.53
C ASP A 223 5.05 -14.18 3.77
N SER A 224 4.39 -15.14 4.44
CA SER A 224 3.47 -16.11 3.82
C SER A 224 2.34 -15.45 3.01
N TRP A 225 1.91 -14.25 3.39
CA TRP A 225 0.87 -13.48 2.73
C TRP A 225 1.26 -12.98 1.33
N GLU A 226 2.44 -12.38 1.17
CA GLU A 226 2.90 -11.89 -0.13
C GLU A 226 3.19 -13.02 -1.10
N ARG A 227 3.65 -14.14 -0.56
CA ARG A 227 3.87 -15.35 -1.33
C ARG A 227 2.53 -15.93 -1.79
N ALA A 228 1.51 -15.93 -0.94
CA ALA A 228 0.16 -16.32 -1.32
C ALA A 228 -0.41 -15.41 -2.43
N ASP A 229 -0.33 -14.08 -2.26
CA ASP A 229 -0.78 -13.13 -3.29
C ASP A 229 -0.02 -13.29 -4.60
N THR A 230 1.32 -13.39 -4.53
CA THR A 230 2.17 -13.61 -5.70
C THR A 230 1.83 -14.90 -6.42
N LEU A 231 1.59 -15.99 -5.68
CA LEU A 231 1.22 -17.28 -6.25
C LEU A 231 -0.17 -17.22 -6.89
N LEU A 232 -1.15 -16.60 -6.24
CA LEU A 232 -2.50 -16.43 -6.79
C LEU A 232 -2.51 -15.57 -8.05
N GLN A 233 -1.75 -14.47 -8.08
CA GLN A 233 -1.58 -13.64 -9.28
C GLN A 233 -0.91 -14.42 -10.44
N ALA A 234 0.05 -15.28 -10.12
CA ALA A 234 0.70 -16.13 -11.11
C ALA A 234 -0.25 -17.22 -11.63
N LEU A 235 -1.01 -17.87 -10.74
CA LEU A 235 -2.03 -18.87 -11.09
C LEU A 235 -3.18 -18.26 -11.89
N GLY A 236 -3.58 -17.01 -11.62
CA GLY A 236 -4.61 -16.31 -12.39
C GLY A 236 -4.25 -16.06 -13.85
N ARG A 237 -2.98 -16.22 -14.24
CA ARG A 237 -2.50 -16.14 -15.64
C ARG A 237 -2.44 -17.51 -16.33
N VAL A 238 -2.62 -18.59 -15.59
CA VAL A 238 -2.61 -19.95 -16.13
C VAL A 238 -3.94 -20.20 -16.83
N GLU A 239 -3.88 -20.56 -18.10
CA GLU A 239 -5.06 -20.88 -18.90
C GLU A 239 -5.24 -22.38 -18.98
N ARG A 240 -6.42 -22.88 -18.63
CA ARG A 240 -6.79 -24.29 -18.83
C ARG A 240 -7.43 -24.43 -20.21
N VAL A 241 -6.81 -25.22 -21.08
CA VAL A 241 -7.31 -25.49 -22.43
C VAL A 241 -7.67 -26.97 -22.53
N GLU A 242 -8.87 -27.24 -23.02
CA GLU A 242 -9.28 -28.60 -23.38
C GLU A 242 -9.22 -28.74 -24.89
N VAL A 243 -8.43 -29.70 -25.37
CA VAL A 243 -8.28 -29.99 -26.80
C VAL A 243 -8.82 -31.38 -27.07
N THR A 244 -9.75 -31.45 -28.02
CA THR A 244 -10.37 -32.72 -28.41
C THR A 244 -9.72 -33.24 -29.68
N PHE A 245 -9.21 -34.46 -29.61
CA PHE A 245 -8.60 -35.22 -30.70
C PHE A 245 -9.40 -36.50 -30.93
N GLY A 246 -10.35 -36.47 -31.85
CA GLY A 246 -11.24 -37.61 -32.10
C GLY A 246 -12.04 -37.98 -30.84
N ASN A 247 -11.75 -39.15 -30.26
CA ASN A 247 -12.40 -39.66 -29.05
C ASN A 247 -11.61 -39.33 -27.76
N GLU A 248 -10.54 -38.56 -27.83
CA GLU A 248 -9.76 -38.14 -26.66
C GLU A 248 -9.95 -36.65 -26.40
N THR A 249 -10.19 -36.27 -25.14
CA THR A 249 -10.10 -34.89 -24.67
C THR A 249 -8.88 -34.77 -23.77
N LYS A 250 -7.93 -33.90 -24.13
CA LYS A 250 -6.74 -33.60 -23.34
C LYS A 250 -6.88 -32.25 -22.67
N THR A 251 -6.57 -32.20 -21.38
CA THR A 251 -6.49 -30.94 -20.61
C THR A 251 -5.05 -30.48 -20.53
N TRP A 252 -4.79 -29.27 -21.02
CA TRP A 252 -3.49 -28.60 -20.96
C TRP A 252 -3.57 -27.34 -20.10
N TYR A 253 -2.45 -26.98 -19.48
CA TYR A 253 -2.29 -25.74 -18.72
C TYR A 253 -1.21 -24.88 -19.37
N LEU A 254 -1.59 -23.72 -19.91
CA LEU A 254 -0.68 -22.76 -20.54
C LEU A 254 -0.17 -21.74 -19.53
N ASN A 255 0.92 -21.04 -19.87
CA ASN A 255 1.56 -20.01 -19.02
C ASN A 255 2.06 -20.51 -17.65
N VAL A 256 2.28 -21.81 -17.50
CA VAL A 256 2.82 -22.39 -16.26
C VAL A 256 4.32 -22.10 -16.16
N THR A 257 4.68 -21.16 -15.28
CA THR A 257 6.09 -20.82 -15.03
C THR A 257 6.73 -21.76 -14.01
N LYS A 258 8.06 -21.90 -14.04
CA LYS A 258 8.80 -22.70 -13.06
C LYS A 258 8.52 -22.25 -11.61
N ALA A 259 8.37 -20.94 -11.38
CA ALA A 259 8.05 -20.40 -10.06
C ALA A 259 6.70 -20.91 -9.52
N ILE A 260 5.69 -21.09 -10.38
CA ILE A 260 4.40 -21.69 -10.00
C ILE A 260 4.61 -23.14 -9.60
N THR A 261 5.29 -23.92 -10.44
CA THR A 261 5.52 -25.35 -10.18
C THR A 261 6.31 -25.58 -8.89
N ASP A 262 7.34 -24.76 -8.64
CA ASP A 262 8.16 -24.85 -7.43
C ASP A 262 7.34 -24.48 -6.18
N SER A 263 6.54 -23.41 -6.25
CA SER A 263 5.65 -23.01 -5.15
C SER A 263 4.58 -24.05 -4.85
N LEU A 264 3.99 -24.69 -5.87
CA LEU A 264 3.00 -25.75 -5.71
C LEU A 264 3.62 -27.02 -5.12
N LYS A 265 4.86 -27.36 -5.51
CA LYS A 265 5.60 -28.49 -4.90
C LYS A 265 5.90 -28.24 -3.44
N GLU A 266 6.28 -27.00 -3.09
CA GLU A 266 6.59 -26.61 -1.72
C GLU A 266 5.41 -26.84 -0.75
N ILE A 267 4.18 -26.63 -1.22
CA ILE A 267 2.94 -26.80 -0.42
C ILE A 267 2.23 -28.16 -0.64
N ASP A 268 2.92 -29.13 -1.24
CA ASP A 268 2.42 -30.47 -1.59
C ASP A 268 1.15 -30.45 -2.47
N MET A 269 1.11 -29.54 -3.44
CA MET A 269 0.03 -29.39 -4.44
C MET A 269 0.53 -29.58 -5.88
N LYS A 270 1.55 -30.42 -6.06
CA LYS A 270 2.20 -30.68 -7.37
C LYS A 270 1.26 -31.24 -8.45
N GLU A 271 0.16 -31.89 -8.06
CA GLU A 271 -0.82 -32.47 -9.00
C GLU A 271 -1.90 -31.47 -9.44
N LEU A 272 -1.91 -30.24 -8.90
CA LEU A 272 -2.97 -29.26 -9.18
C LEU A 272 -3.09 -28.90 -10.67
N LEU A 273 -1.97 -28.85 -11.39
CA LEU A 273 -1.90 -28.50 -12.81
C LEU A 273 -1.49 -29.70 -13.66
N LYS A 274 -1.91 -30.90 -13.27
CA LYS A 274 -1.60 -32.13 -14.00
C LYS A 274 -2.40 -32.22 -15.29
N GLU A 275 -1.72 -32.43 -16.40
CA GLU A 275 -2.38 -32.70 -17.68
C GLU A 275 -3.04 -34.08 -17.66
N GLU A 276 -4.29 -34.13 -18.09
CA GLU A 276 -5.10 -35.34 -18.09
C GLU A 276 -5.61 -35.64 -19.50
N THR A 277 -5.62 -36.92 -19.86
CA THR A 277 -6.32 -37.41 -21.06
C THR A 277 -7.56 -38.17 -20.63
N ARG A 278 -8.72 -37.78 -21.14
CA ARG A 278 -10.00 -38.46 -20.89
C ARG A 278 -10.56 -38.97 -22.21
N LEU A 279 -11.08 -40.19 -22.22
CA LEU A 279 -11.84 -40.68 -23.37
C LEU A 279 -13.23 -40.06 -23.35
N VAL A 280 -13.66 -39.52 -24.48
CA VAL A 280 -15.04 -39.12 -24.69
C VAL A 280 -15.85 -40.42 -24.75
N ASN A 281 -16.57 -40.72 -23.68
CA ASN A 281 -17.52 -41.82 -23.69
C ASN A 281 -18.57 -41.53 -24.78
N SER A 282 -18.43 -42.19 -25.91
CA SER A 282 -19.47 -42.34 -26.93
C SER A 282 -20.58 -43.23 -26.37
N LEU A 283 -21.35 -42.69 -25.43
CA LEU A 283 -22.60 -43.25 -24.93
C LEU A 283 -23.66 -42.18 -25.07
N LYS A 284 -24.15 -42.00 -26.30
CA LYS A 284 -25.51 -41.54 -26.60
C LYS A 284 -25.89 -42.01 -28.00
N MET A 285 -26.79 -42.99 -27.99
CA MET A 285 -27.53 -43.68 -29.06
C MET A 285 -26.75 -44.70 -29.90
#